data_AF-A0AAD9F7J4-F1
#
_entry.id   AF-A0AAD9F7J4-F1
#
_cell.length_a   1.000
_cell.length_b   1.000
_cell.length_c   1.000
_cell.angle_alpha   90.00
_cell.angle_beta   90.00
_cell.angle_gamma   90.00
#
_symmetry.space_group_name_H-M   'P 1'
#
loop_
_entity.id
_entity.type
_entity.pdbx_description
1 polymer ?
#
loop_
_entity_poly.entity_id
_entity_poly.type
_entity_poly.pdbx_seq_one_letter_code
_entity_poly.pdbx_strand_id
1 'polypeptide(L)'
;MKRHHEKLSISLMITVLCLGSLLTTALWIIVDNSHLVPSGPPSPKKTPPWPSDLCKGCRALIEKVRKRYTKTWKKQEDNYRNLSSQLRSQCQGFDRAIITQANTPVGSSIVYAAEKKKTLKVTPEIFSTFIKENPFPKKKWDTCAVVGNSGILTNSSCGEMIDSAQLVIRCNLPSLGKGYEKHVGTKTDIVTANPSIMLKEYGGLMGPPSICGEST
;
A
#
# COMPACT_ATOMS: atom_id res chain seq x y z
N MET A 1 -45.71 10.98 -58.61
CA MET A 1 -45.00 9.77 -58.11
C MET A 1 -43.64 10.04 -57.46
N LYS A 2 -42.80 11.00 -57.90
CA LYS A 2 -41.45 11.25 -57.32
C LYS A 2 -41.40 11.64 -55.83
N ARG A 3 -42.30 12.52 -55.37
CA ARG A 3 -42.34 13.02 -53.97
C ARG A 3 -42.69 11.94 -52.93
N HIS A 4 -43.40 10.89 -53.34
CA HIS A 4 -43.72 9.76 -52.46
C HIS A 4 -42.54 8.79 -52.32
N HIS A 5 -41.78 8.58 -53.40
CA HIS A 5 -40.55 7.78 -53.37
C HIS A 5 -39.44 8.43 -52.53
N GLU A 6 -39.32 9.76 -52.56
CA GLU A 6 -38.36 10.50 -51.71
C GLU A 6 -38.70 10.37 -50.22
N LYS A 7 -39.97 10.55 -49.84
CA LYS A 7 -40.42 10.37 -48.45
C LYS A 7 -40.26 8.92 -47.98
N LEU A 8 -40.52 7.94 -48.85
CA LEU A 8 -40.34 6.52 -48.53
C LEU A 8 -38.85 6.16 -48.39
N SER A 9 -37.98 6.74 -49.22
CA SER A 9 -36.53 6.57 -49.15
C SER A 9 -35.95 7.19 -47.87
N ILE A 10 -36.39 8.40 -47.50
CA ILE A 10 -35.98 9.06 -46.25
C ILE A 10 -36.48 8.29 -45.02
N SER A 11 -37.73 7.82 -45.05
CA SER A 11 -38.29 6.98 -43.97
C SER A 11 -37.51 5.67 -43.79
N LEU A 12 -37.14 5.02 -44.90
CA LEU A 12 -36.33 3.81 -44.88
C LEU A 12 -34.93 4.08 -44.32
N MET A 13 -34.29 5.19 -44.71
CA MET A 13 -32.97 5.59 -44.19
C MET A 13 -33.00 5.88 -42.69
N ILE A 14 -34.02 6.60 -42.19
CA ILE A 14 -34.19 6.85 -40.76
C ILE A 14 -34.42 5.53 -40.01
N THR A 15 -35.22 4.61 -40.58
CA THR A 15 -35.48 3.31 -39.97
C THR A 15 -34.21 2.46 -39.88
N VAL A 16 -33.38 2.46 -40.92
CA VAL A 16 -32.08 1.76 -40.93
C VAL A 16 -31.11 2.37 -39.92
N LEU A 17 -31.07 3.70 -39.79
CA LEU A 17 -30.23 4.39 -38.79
C LEU A 17 -30.67 4.07 -37.35
N CYS A 18 -31.97 4.08 -37.08
CA CYS A 18 -32.50 3.72 -35.77
C CYS A 18 -32.22 2.25 -35.42
N LEU A 19 -32.43 1.33 -36.37
CA LEU A 19 -32.13 -0.10 -36.19
C LEU A 19 -30.63 -0.36 -35.99
N GLY A 20 -29.76 0.35 -36.71
CA GLY A 20 -28.31 0.29 -36.53
C GLY A 20 -27.86 0.80 -35.16
N SER A 21 -28.46 1.89 -34.67
CA SER A 21 -28.20 2.41 -33.32
C SER A 21 -28.68 1.43 -32.24
N LEU A 22 -29.84 0.80 -32.43
CA LEU A 22 -30.35 -0.23 -31.51
C LEU A 22 -29.46 -1.47 -31.50
N LEU A 23 -28.99 -1.94 -32.66
CA LEU A 23 -28.08 -3.09 -32.74
C LEU A 23 -26.73 -2.82 -32.06
N THR A 24 -26.16 -1.63 -32.25
CA THR A 24 -24.88 -1.27 -31.64
C THR A 24 -24.98 -1.15 -30.12
N THR A 25 -26.05 -0.54 -29.60
CA THR A 25 -26.31 -0.50 -28.14
C THR A 25 -26.58 -1.90 -27.57
N ALA A 26 -27.34 -2.76 -28.26
CA ALA A 26 -27.58 -4.14 -27.85
C ALA A 26 -26.28 -4.96 -27.83
N LEU A 27 -25.42 -4.82 -28.83
CA LEU A 27 -24.10 -5.46 -28.86
C LEU A 27 -23.20 -4.94 -27.74
N TRP A 28 -23.23 -3.64 -27.44
CA TRP A 28 -22.50 -3.06 -26.31
C TRP A 28 -22.98 -3.64 -24.98
N ILE A 29 -24.29 -3.75 -24.76
CA ILE A 29 -24.89 -4.35 -23.55
C ILE A 29 -24.53 -5.83 -23.42
N ILE A 30 -24.50 -6.59 -24.52
CA ILE A 30 -24.10 -8.01 -24.51
C ILE A 30 -22.61 -8.16 -24.17
N VAL A 31 -21.75 -7.30 -24.73
CA VAL A 31 -20.30 -7.30 -24.46
C VAL A 31 -20.00 -6.87 -23.01
N ASP A 32 -20.70 -5.87 -22.48
CA ASP A 32 -20.50 -5.39 -21.11
C ASP A 32 -21.00 -6.44 -20.08
N ASN A 33 -22.09 -7.15 -20.39
CA ASN A 33 -22.58 -8.26 -19.56
C ASN A 33 -21.64 -9.47 -19.54
N SER A 34 -20.76 -9.66 -20.54
CA SER A 34 -19.73 -10.69 -20.49
C SER A 34 -18.56 -10.39 -19.54
N HIS A 35 -18.45 -9.17 -19.00
CA HIS A 35 -17.46 -8.82 -17.98
C HIS A 35 -17.96 -8.97 -16.53
N LEU A 36 -19.25 -9.25 -16.34
CA LEU A 36 -19.79 -9.64 -15.04
C LEU A 36 -19.66 -11.16 -14.89
N VAL A 37 -18.49 -11.61 -14.43
CA VAL A 37 -18.34 -12.95 -13.87
C VAL A 37 -19.30 -13.04 -12.68
N PRO A 38 -20.37 -13.86 -12.73
CA PRO A 38 -21.11 -14.15 -11.53
C PRO A 38 -20.14 -14.85 -10.58
N SER A 39 -20.00 -14.35 -9.36
CA SER A 39 -19.34 -15.12 -8.31
C SER A 39 -20.03 -16.47 -8.24
N GLY A 40 -19.37 -17.51 -8.79
CA GLY A 40 -19.88 -18.87 -8.75
C GLY A 40 -20.15 -19.29 -7.31
N PRO A 41 -20.96 -20.35 -7.09
CA PRO A 41 -21.15 -20.89 -5.76
C PRO A 41 -19.78 -21.14 -5.12
N PRO A 42 -19.63 -20.92 -3.79
CA PRO A 42 -18.35 -21.13 -3.13
C PRO A 42 -17.86 -22.53 -3.51
N SER A 43 -16.68 -22.59 -4.11
CA SER A 43 -16.04 -23.86 -4.41
C SER A 43 -16.07 -24.70 -3.14
N PRO A 44 -16.38 -26.02 -3.23
CA PRO A 44 -16.34 -26.87 -2.06
C PRO A 44 -14.97 -26.65 -1.43
N LYS A 45 -14.96 -26.22 -0.16
CA LYS A 45 -13.73 -26.00 0.60
C LYS A 45 -12.92 -27.28 0.43
N LYS A 46 -11.88 -27.23 -0.41
CA LYS A 46 -10.88 -28.29 -0.44
C LYS A 46 -10.30 -28.24 0.96
N THR A 47 -10.64 -29.22 1.78
CA THR A 47 -9.95 -29.49 3.02
C THR A 47 -8.47 -29.50 2.66
N PRO A 48 -7.63 -28.63 3.26
CA PRO A 48 -6.20 -28.74 3.07
C PRO A 48 -5.82 -30.19 3.35
N PRO A 49 -4.97 -30.82 2.53
CA PRO A 49 -4.42 -32.12 2.89
C PRO A 49 -3.90 -32.02 4.32
N TRP A 50 -4.29 -32.98 5.16
CA TRP A 50 -3.77 -33.05 6.52
C TRP A 50 -2.23 -33.04 6.48
N PRO A 51 -1.55 -32.46 7.50
CA PRO A 51 -0.18 -31.95 7.37
C PRO A 51 0.90 -33.00 7.10
N SER A 52 0.58 -34.29 7.21
CA SER A 52 1.55 -35.39 7.13
C SER A 52 2.15 -35.57 5.74
N ASP A 53 1.40 -35.28 4.67
CA ASP A 53 1.85 -35.55 3.29
C ASP A 53 2.56 -34.35 2.66
N LEU A 54 2.48 -33.16 3.26
CA LEU A 54 2.96 -31.92 2.65
C LEU A 54 4.46 -31.66 2.83
N CYS A 55 5.17 -32.44 3.66
CA CYS A 55 6.61 -32.27 3.79
C CYS A 55 7.36 -33.46 4.39
N LYS A 56 7.97 -34.28 3.52
CA LYS A 56 9.02 -35.22 3.93
C LYS A 56 10.23 -34.41 4.45
N GLY A 57 10.60 -34.63 5.71
CA GLY A 57 11.77 -34.00 6.33
C GLY A 57 11.51 -32.64 7.02
N CYS A 58 10.28 -32.11 7.03
CA CYS A 58 9.99 -30.86 7.73
C CYS A 58 10.26 -30.94 9.23
N ARG A 59 10.00 -32.08 9.87
CA ARG A 59 10.31 -32.26 11.29
C ARG A 59 11.81 -32.02 11.55
N ALA A 60 12.68 -32.63 10.75
CA ALA A 60 14.12 -32.43 10.87
C ALA A 60 14.56 -30.99 10.54
N LEU A 61 13.92 -30.35 9.56
CA LEU A 61 14.18 -28.94 9.23
C LEU A 61 13.72 -28.01 10.38
N ILE A 62 12.52 -28.22 10.91
CA ILE A 62 11.96 -27.47 12.04
C ILE A 62 12.85 -27.64 13.26
N GLU A 63 13.33 -28.84 13.56
CA GLU A 63 14.26 -29.08 14.66
C GLU A 63 15.60 -28.36 14.48
N LYS A 64 16.17 -28.38 13.25
CA LYS A 64 17.39 -27.63 12.93
C LYS A 64 17.20 -26.13 13.09
N VAL A 65 16.09 -25.60 12.56
CA VAL A 65 15.69 -24.19 12.68
C VAL A 65 15.51 -23.84 14.15
N ARG A 66 14.71 -24.61 14.89
CA ARG A 66 14.47 -24.42 16.33
C ARG A 66 15.79 -24.40 17.11
N LYS A 67 16.70 -25.35 16.88
CA LYS A 67 18.02 -25.39 17.55
C LYS A 67 18.88 -24.16 17.25
N ARG A 68 18.71 -23.53 16.08
CA ARG A 68 19.41 -22.30 15.73
C ARG A 68 18.79 -21.08 16.42
N TYR A 69 17.46 -21.02 16.47
CA TYR A 69 16.71 -19.90 17.06
C TYR A 69 16.54 -19.96 18.59
N THR A 70 16.88 -21.09 19.23
CA THR A 70 16.92 -21.17 20.70
C THR A 70 18.10 -20.42 21.31
N LYS A 71 19.13 -20.09 20.52
CA LYS A 71 20.26 -19.29 21.00
C LYS A 71 19.87 -17.82 21.01
N THR A 72 20.16 -17.14 22.12
CA THR A 72 19.99 -15.69 22.22
C THR A 72 20.77 -15.00 21.12
N TRP A 73 20.08 -14.19 20.32
CA TRP A 73 20.73 -13.37 19.30
C TRP A 73 21.66 -12.35 19.95
N LYS A 74 22.83 -12.15 19.34
CA LYS A 74 23.80 -11.12 19.75
C LYS A 74 24.15 -10.26 18.55
N LYS A 75 24.07 -8.95 18.75
CA LYS A 75 24.49 -7.96 17.75
C LYS A 75 25.96 -8.15 17.41
N GLN A 76 26.26 -8.21 16.12
CA GLN A 76 27.63 -8.22 15.61
C GLN A 76 27.98 -6.79 15.22
N GLU A 77 28.77 -6.11 16.06
CA GLU A 77 29.06 -4.67 15.89
C GLU A 77 29.77 -4.37 14.57
N ASP A 78 30.71 -5.20 14.13
CA ASP A 78 31.46 -4.97 12.89
C ASP A 78 30.56 -5.06 11.66
N ASN A 79 29.69 -6.09 11.61
CA ASN A 79 28.71 -6.24 10.53
C ASN A 79 27.73 -5.06 10.51
N TYR A 80 27.27 -4.63 11.68
CA TYR A 80 26.39 -3.48 11.83
C TYR A 80 27.06 -2.19 11.34
N ARG A 81 28.32 -1.93 11.73
CA ARG A 81 29.09 -0.76 11.31
C ARG A 81 29.34 -0.76 9.80
N ASN A 82 29.71 -1.92 9.24
CA ASN A 82 29.93 -2.08 7.81
C ASN A 82 28.65 -1.79 7.00
N LEU A 83 27.52 -2.42 7.36
CA LEU A 83 26.24 -2.16 6.70
C LEU A 83 25.81 -0.69 6.82
N SER A 84 25.95 -0.11 8.01
CA SER A 84 25.61 1.30 8.25
C SER A 84 26.45 2.24 7.38
N SER A 85 27.74 1.93 7.21
CA SER A 85 28.65 2.69 6.35
C SER A 85 28.22 2.61 4.88
N GLN A 86 27.92 1.40 4.39
CA GLN A 86 27.47 1.19 3.00
C GLN A 86 26.15 1.90 2.70
N LEU A 87 25.17 1.83 3.62
CA LEU A 87 23.89 2.52 3.45
C LEU A 87 24.07 4.04 3.42
N ARG A 88 24.98 4.59 4.24
CA ARG A 88 25.28 6.03 4.23
C ARG A 88 25.93 6.47 2.92
N SER A 89 26.91 5.72 2.42
CA SER A 89 27.64 6.10 1.20
C SER A 89 26.82 5.91 -0.07
N GLN A 90 26.03 4.84 -0.18
CA GLN A 90 25.31 4.50 -1.40
C GLN A 90 23.92 5.17 -1.48
N CYS A 91 23.18 5.24 -0.37
CA CYS A 91 21.80 5.70 -0.39
C CYS A 91 21.64 7.15 0.06
N GLN A 92 22.46 7.62 1.01
CA GLN A 92 22.29 8.92 1.67
C GLN A 92 20.86 9.12 2.20
N GLY A 93 20.32 8.09 2.85
CA GLY A 93 18.90 8.01 3.21
C GLY A 93 18.43 9.17 4.10
N PHE A 94 19.29 9.73 4.94
CA PHE A 94 18.93 10.89 5.77
C PHE A 94 18.56 12.10 4.90
N ASP A 95 19.33 12.39 3.85
CA ASP A 95 19.11 13.58 3.01
C ASP A 95 18.11 13.32 1.87
N ARG A 96 17.93 12.05 1.47
CA ARG A 96 17.19 11.67 0.25
C ARG A 96 15.87 10.93 0.47
N ALA A 97 15.61 10.40 1.67
CA ALA A 97 14.38 9.61 1.91
C ALA A 97 13.12 10.46 1.98
N ILE A 98 13.24 11.74 2.33
CA ILE A 98 12.12 12.67 2.49
C ILE A 98 12.30 13.81 1.50
N ILE A 99 11.28 14.08 0.70
CA ILE A 99 11.26 15.23 -0.20
C ILE A 99 11.04 16.48 0.64
N THR A 100 11.93 17.46 0.45
CA THR A 100 11.92 18.74 1.14
C THR A 100 12.16 19.87 0.16
N GLN A 101 11.84 21.09 0.55
CA GLN A 101 12.16 22.28 -0.24
C GLN A 101 13.68 22.41 -0.46
N ALA A 102 14.49 22.02 0.53
CA ALA A 102 15.95 22.06 0.46
C ALA A 102 16.55 21.10 -0.58
N ASN A 103 15.98 19.90 -0.77
CA ASN A 103 16.56 18.88 -1.66
C ASN A 103 15.83 18.73 -3.01
N THR A 104 14.66 19.34 -3.18
CA THR A 104 13.81 19.17 -4.37
C THR A 104 13.25 20.54 -4.82
N PRO A 105 14.05 21.37 -5.50
CA PRO A 105 13.64 22.72 -5.91
C PRO A 105 12.60 22.72 -7.05
N VAL A 106 11.92 23.86 -7.22
CA VAL A 106 11.00 24.10 -8.35
C VAL A 106 11.71 23.82 -9.69
N GLY A 107 11.02 23.13 -10.60
CA GLY A 107 11.54 22.76 -11.92
C GLY A 107 12.23 21.40 -11.96
N SER A 108 12.55 20.80 -10.82
CA SER A 108 13.08 19.42 -10.74
C SER A 108 12.01 18.38 -11.12
N SER A 109 12.45 17.14 -11.40
CA SER A 109 11.59 16.01 -11.75
C SER A 109 11.73 14.86 -10.76
N ILE A 110 10.60 14.43 -10.20
CA ILE A 110 10.53 13.26 -9.31
C ILE A 110 10.13 12.04 -10.14
N VAL A 111 10.94 10.98 -10.09
CA VAL A 111 10.66 9.72 -10.82
C VAL A 111 10.00 8.73 -9.86
N TYR A 112 8.88 8.14 -10.29
CA TYR A 112 8.21 7.11 -9.49
C TYR A 112 9.00 5.82 -9.53
N ALA A 113 9.40 5.31 -8.36
CA ALA A 113 10.25 4.13 -8.26
C ALA A 113 9.63 2.87 -8.90
N ALA A 114 8.31 2.69 -8.73
CA ALA A 114 7.56 1.56 -9.29
C ALA A 114 7.18 1.75 -10.77
N GLU A 115 7.12 3.00 -11.25
CA GLU A 115 6.72 3.37 -12.61
C GLU A 115 7.78 4.29 -13.21
N LYS A 116 8.93 3.75 -13.61
CA LYS A 116 10.10 4.56 -14.03
C LYS A 116 9.84 5.54 -15.18
N LYS A 117 8.79 5.31 -15.97
CA LYS A 117 8.36 6.19 -17.07
C LYS A 117 7.54 7.40 -16.58
N LYS A 118 6.98 7.31 -15.38
CA LYS A 118 6.16 8.35 -14.78
C LYS A 118 7.07 9.32 -14.02
N THR A 119 6.98 10.57 -14.40
CA THR A 119 7.72 11.67 -13.76
C THR A 119 6.76 12.77 -13.35
N LEU A 120 7.03 13.40 -12.21
CA LEU A 120 6.31 14.56 -11.70
C LEU A 120 7.25 15.76 -11.75
N LYS A 121 6.89 16.77 -12.54
CA LYS A 121 7.62 18.05 -12.54
C LYS A 121 7.17 18.90 -11.36
N VAL A 122 8.11 19.41 -10.59
CA VAL A 122 7.84 20.20 -9.38
C VAL A 122 7.46 21.62 -9.77
N THR A 123 6.17 21.94 -9.62
CA THR A 123 5.63 23.30 -9.81
C THR A 123 5.75 24.11 -8.51
N PRO A 124 5.60 25.45 -8.54
CA PRO A 124 5.55 26.26 -7.32
C PRO A 124 4.46 25.81 -6.34
N GLU A 125 3.31 25.37 -6.84
CA GLU A 125 2.20 24.85 -6.03
C GLU A 125 2.60 23.57 -5.28
N ILE A 126 3.16 22.58 -5.98
CA ILE A 126 3.63 21.33 -5.35
C ILE A 126 4.76 21.63 -4.36
N PHE A 127 5.72 22.48 -4.73
CA PHE A 127 6.83 22.85 -3.88
C PHE A 127 6.37 23.47 -2.55
N SER A 128 5.28 24.26 -2.58
CA SER A 128 4.71 24.87 -1.37
C SER A 128 4.18 23.85 -0.36
N THR A 129 3.83 22.64 -0.80
CA THR A 129 3.39 21.53 0.07
C THR A 129 4.53 20.79 0.75
N PHE A 130 5.77 20.95 0.26
CA PHE A 130 6.93 20.26 0.83
C PHE A 130 7.33 20.90 2.14
N ILE A 131 7.77 20.07 3.09
CA ILE A 131 8.41 20.55 4.31
C ILE A 131 9.74 21.25 3.98
N LYS A 132 10.11 22.27 4.75
CA LYS A 132 11.30 23.07 4.47
C LYS A 132 12.59 22.25 4.50
N GLU A 133 12.75 21.47 5.56
CA GLU A 133 13.94 20.66 5.85
C GLU A 133 13.55 19.31 6.45
N ASN A 134 14.53 18.41 6.65
CA ASN A 134 14.29 17.11 7.27
C ASN A 134 13.81 17.30 8.73
N PRO A 135 12.64 16.75 9.12
CA PRO A 135 12.05 16.96 10.43
C PRO A 135 12.74 16.12 11.53
N PHE A 136 13.62 15.20 11.17
CA PHE A 136 14.33 14.34 12.10
C PHE A 136 15.69 14.93 12.48
N PRO A 137 16.08 14.89 13.76
CA PRO A 137 17.40 15.33 14.17
C PRO A 137 18.50 14.47 13.53
N LYS A 138 19.63 15.09 13.18
CA LYS A 138 20.87 14.41 12.74
C LYS A 138 21.56 13.67 13.90
N LYS A 139 20.85 12.72 14.52
CA LYS A 139 21.36 11.89 15.60
C LYS A 139 21.11 10.42 15.33
N LYS A 140 21.85 9.59 16.06
CA LYS A 140 21.66 8.15 16.10
C LYS A 140 20.82 7.80 17.32
N TRP A 141 19.88 6.88 17.14
CA TRP A 141 19.11 6.26 18.22
C TRP A 141 19.77 4.95 18.62
N ASP A 142 19.74 4.65 19.92
CA ASP A 142 20.32 3.41 20.47
C ASP A 142 19.42 2.21 20.20
N THR A 143 18.10 2.41 20.28
CA THR A 143 17.09 1.38 20.04
C THR A 143 16.01 1.89 19.08
N CYS A 144 15.74 1.08 18.06
CA CYS A 144 14.64 1.30 17.13
C CYS A 144 13.80 0.02 17.02
N ALA A 145 12.48 0.16 16.95
CA ALA A 145 11.56 -0.92 16.59
C ALA A 145 10.96 -0.63 15.21
N VAL A 146 11.14 -1.55 14.25
CA VAL A 146 10.46 -1.51 12.95
C VAL A 146 9.41 -2.61 12.94
N VAL A 147 8.14 -2.22 12.98
CA VAL A 147 7.02 -3.14 13.21
C VAL A 147 6.21 -3.31 11.93
N GLY A 148 6.30 -4.50 11.34
CA GLY A 148 5.44 -4.90 10.21
C GLY A 148 4.09 -5.43 10.67
N ASN A 149 3.17 -5.64 9.72
CA ASN A 149 1.78 -6.01 9.99
C ASN A 149 1.54 -7.54 9.93
N SER A 150 2.56 -8.34 10.26
CA SER A 150 2.47 -9.79 10.16
C SER A 150 1.67 -10.38 11.33
N GLY A 151 0.82 -11.36 11.04
CA GLY A 151 0.03 -12.08 12.05
C GLY A 151 0.86 -12.86 13.08
N ILE A 152 2.18 -13.00 12.87
CA ILE A 152 3.09 -13.57 13.88
C ILE A 152 3.11 -12.76 15.19
N LEU A 153 2.72 -11.47 15.14
CA LEU A 153 2.64 -10.64 16.33
C LEU A 153 1.43 -10.98 17.20
N THR A 154 0.40 -11.64 16.66
CA THR A 154 -0.77 -12.07 17.45
C THR A 154 -0.34 -12.97 18.60
N ASN A 155 -0.86 -12.70 19.81
CA ASN A 155 -0.52 -13.42 21.04
C ASN A 155 0.98 -13.40 21.43
N SER A 156 1.81 -12.55 20.80
CA SER A 156 3.24 -12.46 21.12
C SER A 156 3.54 -11.75 22.44
N SER A 157 2.64 -10.88 22.88
CA SER A 157 2.84 -9.98 24.02
C SER A 157 4.06 -9.05 23.88
N CYS A 158 4.50 -8.76 22.66
CA CYS A 158 5.68 -7.92 22.40
C CYS A 158 5.43 -6.41 22.59
N GLY A 159 4.21 -5.96 22.92
CA GLY A 159 3.83 -4.55 22.87
C GLY A 159 4.68 -3.64 23.75
N GLU A 160 4.92 -4.03 25.00
CA GLU A 160 5.77 -3.27 25.93
C GLU A 160 7.22 -3.18 25.45
N MET A 161 7.78 -4.28 24.92
CA MET A 161 9.13 -4.29 24.38
C MET A 161 9.25 -3.36 23.16
N ILE A 162 8.23 -3.34 22.29
CA ILE A 162 8.18 -2.42 21.15
C ILE A 162 8.14 -0.96 21.64
N ASP A 163 7.25 -0.65 22.57
CA ASP A 163 7.05 0.72 23.08
C ASP A 163 8.27 1.25 23.86
N SER A 164 9.11 0.35 24.40
CA SER A 164 10.37 0.71 25.07
C SER A 164 11.46 1.25 24.12
N ALA A 165 11.33 1.06 22.80
CA ALA A 165 12.31 1.57 21.85
C ALA A 165 12.31 3.11 21.80
N GLN A 166 13.46 3.74 21.56
CA GLN A 166 13.53 5.20 21.44
C GLN A 166 12.77 5.71 20.22
N LEU A 167 12.81 4.97 19.11
CA LEU A 167 12.09 5.26 17.86
C LEU A 167 11.29 4.04 17.37
N VAL A 168 9.99 4.21 17.11
CA VAL A 168 9.08 3.18 16.59
C VAL A 168 8.59 3.56 15.20
N ILE A 169 8.89 2.71 14.22
CA ILE A 169 8.50 2.84 12.81
C ILE A 169 7.47 1.76 12.47
N ARG A 170 6.33 2.19 11.93
CA ARG A 170 5.23 1.31 11.51
C ARG A 170 4.93 1.44 10.02
N CYS A 171 4.24 0.45 9.46
CA CYS A 171 3.98 0.36 8.03
C CYS A 171 2.49 0.44 7.71
N ASN A 172 2.12 1.31 6.75
CA ASN A 172 0.80 1.39 6.14
C ASN A 172 -0.37 1.60 7.13
N LEU A 173 -0.24 2.56 8.05
CA LEU A 173 -1.28 2.95 9.02
C LEU A 173 -2.00 1.75 9.67
N PRO A 174 -1.28 0.87 10.40
CA PRO A 174 -1.90 -0.31 10.97
C PRO A 174 -2.86 0.07 12.10
N SER A 175 -3.93 -0.71 12.26
CA SER A 175 -4.79 -0.60 13.45
C SER A 175 -4.00 -1.04 14.69
N LEU A 176 -3.83 -0.12 15.64
CA LEU A 176 -3.22 -0.42 16.94
C LEU A 176 -4.26 -0.70 18.03
N GLY A 177 -5.50 -0.24 17.83
CA GLY A 177 -6.61 -0.43 18.74
C GLY A 177 -7.25 -1.82 18.67
N LYS A 178 -8.30 -2.04 19.46
CA LYS A 178 -9.16 -3.26 19.45
C LYS A 178 -8.49 -4.51 20.03
N GLY A 179 -7.63 -4.35 21.03
CA GLY A 179 -7.03 -5.46 21.79
C GLY A 179 -5.68 -5.92 21.24
N TYR A 180 -5.13 -5.28 20.22
CA TYR A 180 -3.80 -5.58 19.69
C TYR A 180 -2.67 -4.90 20.47
N GLU A 181 -2.96 -3.90 21.30
CA GLU A 181 -2.00 -3.05 22.02
C GLU A 181 -1.00 -3.89 22.82
N LYS A 182 -1.46 -4.95 23.50
CA LYS A 182 -0.61 -5.88 24.24
C LYS A 182 0.47 -6.53 23.37
N HIS A 183 0.22 -6.68 22.09
CA HIS A 183 1.05 -7.44 21.16
C HIS A 183 1.88 -6.55 20.26
N VAL A 184 1.36 -5.39 19.87
CA VAL A 184 2.01 -4.51 18.90
C VAL A 184 2.42 -3.16 19.48
N GLY A 185 2.03 -2.85 20.71
CA GLY A 185 2.30 -1.56 21.35
C GLY A 185 1.43 -0.44 20.80
N THR A 186 1.55 0.74 21.39
CA THR A 186 0.80 1.96 21.03
C THR A 186 1.70 3.08 20.53
N LYS A 187 3.00 3.05 20.86
CA LYS A 187 3.96 4.07 20.45
C LYS A 187 4.17 4.02 18.93
N THR A 188 4.16 5.19 18.29
CA THR A 188 4.45 5.36 16.86
C THR A 188 5.09 6.72 16.65
N ASP A 189 6.35 6.74 16.20
CA ASP A 189 7.05 7.99 15.85
C ASP A 189 7.02 8.23 14.34
N ILE A 190 7.08 7.15 13.55
CA ILE A 190 7.00 7.20 12.08
C ILE A 190 6.02 6.13 11.61
N VAL A 191 5.14 6.49 10.69
CA VAL A 191 4.28 5.53 10.01
C VAL A 191 4.25 5.83 8.51
N THR A 192 4.39 4.79 7.69
CA THR A 192 4.19 4.94 6.24
C THR A 192 2.71 4.86 5.91
N ALA A 193 2.30 5.56 4.86
CA ALA A 193 0.95 5.46 4.31
C ALA A 193 1.06 5.46 2.79
N ASN A 194 0.70 4.34 2.16
CA ASN A 194 0.48 4.36 0.72
C ASN A 194 -0.76 5.22 0.42
N PRO A 195 -0.73 6.15 -0.55
CA PRO A 195 -1.88 7.01 -0.85
C PRO A 195 -3.20 6.26 -1.12
N SER A 196 -3.13 5.02 -1.63
CA SER A 196 -4.31 4.17 -1.85
C SER A 196 -5.10 3.85 -0.57
N ILE A 197 -4.47 3.92 0.60
CA ILE A 197 -5.15 3.72 1.89
C ILE A 197 -6.19 4.82 2.11
N MET A 198 -5.90 6.06 1.72
CA MET A 198 -6.86 7.17 1.86
C MET A 198 -8.16 6.90 1.09
N LEU A 199 -8.04 6.28 -0.09
CA LEU A 199 -9.20 5.89 -0.90
C LEU A 199 -9.95 4.70 -0.31
N LYS A 200 -9.22 3.64 0.09
CA LYS A 200 -9.81 2.36 0.50
C LYS A 200 -10.42 2.39 1.90
N GLU A 201 -9.74 3.05 2.84
CA GLU A 201 -10.08 2.99 4.26
C GLU A 201 -10.71 4.29 4.77
N TYR A 202 -10.47 5.42 4.09
CA TYR A 202 -10.89 6.75 4.55
C TYR A 202 -11.82 7.48 3.55
N GLY A 203 -12.44 6.75 2.62
CA GLY A 203 -13.43 7.30 1.68
C GLY A 203 -12.90 8.44 0.80
N GLY A 204 -11.59 8.45 0.53
CA GLY A 204 -10.92 9.49 -0.26
C GLY A 204 -10.93 10.86 0.40
N LEU A 205 -11.15 10.93 1.72
CA LEU A 205 -11.34 12.19 2.46
C LEU A 205 -12.53 13.02 1.95
N MET A 206 -13.49 12.38 1.27
CA MET A 206 -14.69 13.02 0.72
C MET A 206 -15.86 13.04 1.73
N GLY A 207 -15.61 12.69 2.99
CA GLY A 207 -16.60 12.81 4.05
C GLY A 207 -17.00 14.28 4.28
N PRO A 208 -18.18 14.55 4.87
CA PRO A 208 -18.49 15.89 5.35
C PRO A 208 -17.35 16.34 6.28
N PRO A 209 -16.96 17.63 6.28
CA PRO A 209 -15.90 18.11 7.16
C PRO A 209 -16.30 17.79 8.61
N SER A 210 -15.79 16.69 9.14
CA SER A 210 -15.94 16.39 10.55
C SER A 210 -15.16 17.49 11.24
N ILE A 211 -15.87 18.33 11.97
CA ILE A 211 -15.28 19.17 13.01
C ILE A 211 -14.30 18.27 13.74
N CYS A 212 -13.00 18.61 13.68
CA CYS A 212 -12.00 17.93 14.49
C CYS A 212 -12.47 18.10 15.94
N GLY A 213 -13.10 17.06 16.48
CA GLY A 213 -13.80 17.12 17.75
C GLY A 213 -12.81 17.47 18.85
N GLU A 214 -13.15 18.50 19.61
CA GLU A 214 -12.63 18.73 20.95
C GLU A 214 -12.70 17.41 21.72
N SER A 215 -11.55 17.04 22.29
CA SER A 215 -11.44 15.94 23.22
C SER A 215 -12.07 16.39 24.53
N THR A 216 -13.26 15.88 24.85
CA THR A 216 -13.76 15.84 26.24
C THR A 216 -13.03 14.75 27.03
#